data_AF-A0A8E2AZ43-F1
#
_entry.id   AF-A0A8E2AZ43-F1
#
_cell.length_a   1.000
_cell.length_b   1.000
_cell.length_c   1.000
_cell.angle_alpha   90.00
_cell.angle_beta   90.00
_cell.angle_gamma   90.00
#
_symmetry.space_group_name_H-M   'P 1'
#
loop_
_entity.id
_entity.type
_entity.pdbx_description
1 polymer ?
#
loop_
_entity_poly.entity_id
_entity_poly.type
_entity_poly.pdbx_seq_one_letter_code
_entity_poly.pdbx_strand_id
1 'polypeptide(L)'
;MPSAPVDEQGTQLLYHDSGPPESSNNYATLVIFHGTVFHSENFKPMLCHAPENNMRIILVNLRSYPGSSPFSPEEVDIMRGSDVPSMASLLQARGMEAATFLSWIIEHEKLPPLAPADANGMGLREENVPQTGGVAILGWSSGAAIPFSLIANADQLPVNTRELLGRYLRTCVLWDPASYAAGCVFPPIEELYCPLRDPALTPDEIAPIFSLWVSSYFDHDLTMLDSLESATSFSSLLSGISTDPIPDPPPHQTPTTETFSPDQFLTNVDIPGAIAYHVPYLFMNREVYEANARSALQEKTIWPHLKMVLVWCDMSVGETLLGSWRIIDLANKAGKGRGLVIHRMRGANHFPHWNEAKRSVELLAELI
;
A
#
# COMPACT_ATOMS: atom_id res chain seq x y z
N MET A 1 12.65 18.77 -4.58
CA MET A 1 11.59 17.78 -4.82
C MET A 1 10.29 18.55 -4.96
N PRO A 2 9.48 18.28 -5.99
CA PRO A 2 8.21 18.97 -6.20
C PRO A 2 7.17 18.58 -5.14
N SER A 3 6.16 19.44 -4.97
CA SER A 3 4.97 19.17 -4.18
C SER A 3 3.71 19.37 -5.02
N ALA A 4 2.70 18.55 -4.74
CA ALA A 4 1.42 18.58 -5.42
C ALA A 4 0.33 19.05 -4.44
N PRO A 5 -0.55 20.00 -4.81
CA PRO A 5 -1.70 20.35 -4.00
C PRO A 5 -2.71 19.19 -3.98
N VAL A 6 -3.31 18.93 -2.82
CA VAL A 6 -4.32 17.87 -2.66
C VAL A 6 -5.68 18.37 -2.19
N ASP A 7 -5.79 19.66 -1.91
CA ASP A 7 -7.03 20.34 -1.59
C ASP A 7 -6.95 21.86 -1.88
N GLU A 8 -8.05 22.58 -1.61
CA GLU A 8 -8.12 24.05 -1.74
C GLU A 8 -7.62 24.78 -0.48
N GLN A 9 -7.34 24.05 0.61
CA GLN A 9 -6.90 24.57 1.89
C GLN A 9 -5.37 24.76 1.96
N GLY A 10 -4.66 24.35 0.90
CA GLY A 10 -3.21 24.50 0.78
C GLY A 10 -2.42 23.29 1.26
N THR A 11 -3.08 22.16 1.51
CA THR A 11 -2.40 20.90 1.81
C THR A 11 -1.66 20.42 0.57
N GLN A 12 -0.42 19.99 0.77
CA GLN A 12 0.45 19.49 -0.28
C GLN A 12 1.11 18.18 0.10
N LEU A 13 1.32 17.32 -0.89
CA LEU A 13 2.12 16.11 -0.79
C LEU A 13 3.41 16.28 -1.59
N LEU A 14 4.55 16.04 -0.94
CA LEU A 14 5.82 15.88 -1.63
C LEU A 14 5.80 14.59 -2.44
N TYR A 15 6.41 14.62 -3.62
CA TYR A 15 6.63 13.40 -4.40
C TYR A 15 7.99 13.38 -5.08
N HIS A 16 8.44 12.16 -5.39
CA HIS A 16 9.55 11.90 -6.29
C HIS A 16 9.01 11.29 -7.57
N ASP A 17 9.69 11.59 -8.67
CA ASP A 17 9.29 11.13 -9.98
C ASP A 17 10.52 10.64 -10.73
N SER A 18 10.48 9.42 -11.24
CA SER A 18 11.55 8.89 -12.10
C SER A 18 11.64 9.63 -13.44
N GLY A 19 10.58 10.35 -13.83
CA GLY A 19 10.37 10.82 -15.18
C GLY A 19 9.88 9.71 -16.11
N PRO A 20 9.43 10.09 -17.33
CA PRO A 20 9.05 9.13 -18.36
C PRO A 20 10.28 8.32 -18.86
N PRO A 21 10.10 7.06 -19.28
CA PRO A 21 11.14 6.34 -20.01
C PRO A 21 11.53 7.09 -21.29
N GLU A 22 12.83 7.29 -21.54
CA GLU A 22 13.33 8.06 -22.69
C GLU A 22 12.91 7.47 -24.05
N SER A 23 12.74 6.15 -24.12
CA SER A 23 12.46 5.40 -25.34
C SER A 23 10.98 5.30 -25.70
N SER A 24 10.07 5.82 -24.86
CA SER A 24 8.64 5.56 -25.00
C SER A 24 7.76 6.73 -24.56
N ASN A 25 6.78 7.05 -25.40
CA ASN A 25 5.68 7.97 -25.05
C ASN A 25 4.43 7.21 -24.57
N ASN A 26 4.52 5.88 -24.44
CA ASN A 26 3.42 5.01 -24.06
C ASN A 26 3.90 4.01 -23.01
N TYR A 27 3.80 4.41 -21.74
CA TYR A 27 4.34 3.71 -20.58
C TYR A 27 3.30 3.65 -19.46
N ALA A 28 3.39 2.64 -18.59
CA ALA A 28 2.57 2.61 -17.39
C ALA A 28 3.18 3.51 -16.31
N THR A 29 2.35 4.24 -15.58
CA THR A 29 2.80 4.99 -14.39
C THR A 29 2.39 4.24 -13.13
N LEU A 30 3.31 4.01 -12.20
CA LEU A 30 3.06 3.45 -10.88
C LEU A 30 3.17 4.56 -9.82
N VAL A 31 2.08 4.84 -9.11
CA VAL A 31 2.03 5.77 -7.99
C VAL A 31 2.03 4.98 -6.68
N ILE A 32 3.05 5.19 -5.84
CA ILE A 32 3.28 4.44 -4.61
C ILE A 32 2.95 5.29 -3.37
N PHE A 33 2.06 4.75 -2.52
CA PHE A 33 1.77 5.22 -1.18
C PHE A 33 2.46 4.30 -0.17
N HIS A 34 3.40 4.88 0.58
CA HIS A 34 4.21 4.16 1.55
C HIS A 34 3.47 3.85 2.85
N GLY A 35 4.15 3.11 3.72
CA GLY A 35 3.65 2.60 4.98
C GLY A 35 4.02 3.49 6.17
N THR A 36 3.88 2.93 7.38
CA THR A 36 4.19 3.63 8.63
C THR A 36 5.69 3.59 8.89
N VAL A 37 6.26 4.66 9.44
CA VAL A 37 7.70 4.87 9.70
C VAL A 37 8.53 5.13 8.45
N PHE A 38 8.31 4.40 7.35
CA PHE A 38 9.09 4.53 6.12
C PHE A 38 8.39 5.39 5.08
N HIS A 39 9.13 6.13 4.26
CA HIS A 39 8.57 6.99 3.21
C HIS A 39 9.28 6.84 1.85
N SER A 40 9.10 7.78 0.91
CA SER A 40 9.58 7.69 -0.47
C SER A 40 11.02 7.21 -0.65
N GLU A 41 11.94 7.62 0.22
CA GLU A 41 13.37 7.26 0.13
C GLU A 41 13.58 5.74 0.10
N ASN A 42 12.69 5.00 0.78
CA ASN A 42 12.75 3.55 0.88
C ASN A 42 12.44 2.81 -0.43
N PHE A 43 11.80 3.50 -1.38
CA PHE A 43 11.46 2.95 -2.69
C PHE A 43 12.41 3.44 -3.81
N LYS A 44 13.35 4.35 -3.51
CA LYS A 44 14.28 4.87 -4.52
C LYS A 44 15.08 3.81 -5.27
N PRO A 45 15.51 2.68 -4.66
CA PRO A 45 16.19 1.62 -5.41
C PRO A 45 15.40 1.12 -6.63
N MET A 46 14.07 1.21 -6.63
CA MET A 46 13.23 0.80 -7.76
C MET A 46 13.36 1.73 -8.98
N LEU A 47 13.69 3.01 -8.78
CA LEU A 47 13.60 4.02 -9.84
C LEU A 47 14.53 3.74 -11.02
N CYS A 48 15.73 3.19 -10.76
CA CYS A 48 16.69 2.87 -11.82
C CYS A 48 16.27 1.67 -12.69
N HIS A 49 15.34 0.84 -12.21
CA HIS A 49 14.86 -0.34 -12.93
C HIS A 49 13.55 -0.09 -13.70
N ALA A 50 12.89 1.04 -13.46
CA ALA A 50 11.63 1.39 -14.10
C ALA A 50 11.74 1.55 -15.64
N PRO A 51 12.78 2.20 -16.21
CA PRO A 51 12.87 2.40 -17.65
C PRO A 51 13.02 1.10 -18.44
N GLU A 52 13.75 0.10 -17.90
CA GLU A 52 13.92 -1.23 -18.51
C GLU A 52 12.60 -1.97 -18.67
N ASN A 53 11.60 -1.62 -17.85
CA ASN A 53 10.26 -2.21 -17.84
C ASN A 53 9.20 -1.30 -18.47
N ASN A 54 9.61 -0.22 -19.17
CA ASN A 54 8.71 0.78 -19.77
C ASN A 54 7.72 1.36 -18.73
N MET A 55 8.23 1.66 -17.54
CA MET A 55 7.46 2.21 -16.43
C MET A 55 8.00 3.57 -15.98
N ARG A 56 7.09 4.42 -15.50
CA ARG A 56 7.38 5.61 -14.68
C ARG A 56 6.96 5.32 -13.25
N ILE A 57 7.79 5.64 -12.27
CA ILE A 57 7.46 5.47 -10.85
C ILE A 57 7.39 6.82 -10.16
N ILE A 58 6.29 7.04 -9.43
CA ILE A 58 6.03 8.23 -8.64
C ILE A 58 5.87 7.80 -7.17
N LEU A 59 6.73 8.34 -6.31
CA LEU A 59 6.77 8.02 -4.87
C LEU A 59 6.18 9.18 -4.09
N VAL A 60 5.05 8.96 -3.41
CA VAL A 60 4.33 10.02 -2.70
C VAL A 60 4.65 9.96 -1.21
N ASN A 61 5.06 11.07 -0.60
CA ASN A 61 5.12 11.17 0.86
C ASN A 61 3.75 11.53 1.40
N LEU A 62 3.20 10.69 2.27
CA LEU A 62 1.93 10.95 2.95
C LEU A 62 2.04 12.18 3.88
N ARG A 63 0.90 12.73 4.30
CA ARG A 63 0.89 13.84 5.26
C ARG A 63 1.69 13.50 6.52
N SER A 64 2.30 14.54 7.08
CA SER A 64 3.18 14.45 8.26
C SER A 64 4.47 13.64 8.09
N TYR A 65 4.82 13.24 6.87
CA TYR A 65 6.18 12.78 6.52
C TYR A 65 6.99 13.92 5.89
N PRO A 66 8.33 13.79 5.81
CA PRO A 66 9.20 14.87 5.36
C PRO A 66 8.77 15.50 4.04
N GLY A 67 8.62 16.83 4.04
CA GLY A 67 8.25 17.62 2.87
C GLY A 67 6.74 17.72 2.56
N SER A 68 5.90 16.87 3.14
CA SER A 68 4.45 16.94 3.00
C SER A 68 3.80 17.74 4.14
N SER A 69 2.58 18.21 3.91
CA SER A 69 1.83 18.98 4.92
C SER A 69 1.50 18.10 6.14
N PRO A 70 1.58 18.63 7.37
CA PRO A 70 1.21 17.88 8.56
C PRO A 70 -0.31 17.69 8.65
N PHE A 71 -0.76 16.75 9.50
CA PHE A 71 -2.14 16.74 9.98
C PHE A 71 -2.40 17.96 10.87
N SER A 72 -3.62 18.48 10.83
CA SER A 72 -4.04 19.53 11.76
C SER A 72 -4.20 18.97 13.17
N PRO A 73 -4.11 19.82 14.21
CA PRO A 73 -4.39 19.38 15.59
C PRO A 73 -5.76 18.72 15.73
N GLU A 74 -6.78 19.24 15.05
CA GLU A 74 -8.14 18.71 15.08
C GLU A 74 -8.22 17.30 14.45
N GLU A 75 -7.50 17.07 13.36
CA GLU A 75 -7.40 15.73 12.76
C GLU A 75 -6.72 14.75 13.71
N VAL A 76 -5.67 15.17 14.41
CA VAL A 76 -4.97 14.34 15.40
C VAL A 76 -5.87 14.03 16.61
N ASP A 77 -6.68 14.99 17.06
CA ASP A 77 -7.65 14.79 18.13
C ASP A 77 -8.74 13.78 17.72
N ILE A 78 -9.19 13.81 16.46
CA ILE A 78 -10.10 12.79 15.92
C ILE A 78 -9.47 11.40 15.96
N MET A 79 -8.21 11.27 15.53
CA MET A 79 -7.48 9.99 15.52
C MET A 79 -7.35 9.39 16.92
N ARG A 80 -7.15 10.22 17.94
CA ARG A 80 -6.97 9.82 19.35
C ARG A 80 -8.29 9.69 20.13
N GLY A 81 -9.38 10.19 19.55
CA GLY A 81 -10.70 10.19 20.17
C GLY A 81 -11.43 8.86 20.01
N SER A 82 -12.76 8.93 20.12
CA SER A 82 -13.65 7.78 19.97
C SER A 82 -14.82 8.03 19.01
N ASP A 83 -14.80 9.16 18.28
CA ASP A 83 -15.88 9.54 17.38
C ASP A 83 -15.74 8.84 16.02
N VAL A 84 -16.39 7.69 15.90
CA VAL A 84 -16.33 6.82 14.71
C VAL A 84 -16.75 7.56 13.42
N PRO A 85 -17.83 8.37 13.38
CA PRO A 85 -18.18 9.15 12.20
C PRO A 85 -17.09 10.14 11.75
N SER A 86 -16.43 10.84 12.68
CA SER A 86 -15.30 11.72 12.33
C SER A 86 -14.09 10.94 11.83
N MET A 87 -13.78 9.78 12.43
CA MET A 87 -12.72 8.89 11.93
C MET A 87 -12.99 8.41 10.51
N ALA A 88 -14.26 8.07 10.20
CA ALA A 88 -14.67 7.69 8.85
C ALA A 88 -14.51 8.85 7.86
N SER A 89 -14.90 10.06 8.26
CA SER A 89 -14.73 11.28 7.45
C SER A 89 -13.24 11.57 7.20
N LEU A 90 -12.39 11.37 8.21
CA LEU A 90 -10.94 11.55 8.11
C LEU A 90 -10.30 10.53 7.14
N LEU A 91 -10.72 9.26 7.20
CA LEU A 91 -10.29 8.22 6.27
C LEU A 91 -10.76 8.52 4.84
N GLN A 92 -12.01 8.93 4.67
CA GLN A 92 -12.55 9.38 3.38
C GLN A 92 -11.71 10.52 2.81
N ALA A 93 -11.36 11.53 3.62
CA ALA A 93 -10.54 12.66 3.18
C ALA A 93 -9.19 12.21 2.62
N ARG A 94 -8.58 11.14 3.15
CA ARG A 94 -7.35 10.55 2.57
C ARG A 94 -7.58 10.04 1.15
N GLY A 95 -8.72 9.41 0.89
CA GLY A 95 -9.11 8.97 -0.45
C GLY A 95 -9.34 10.13 -1.42
N MET A 96 -9.92 11.23 -0.93
CA MET A 96 -10.14 12.44 -1.73
C MET A 96 -8.80 13.12 -2.09
N GLU A 97 -7.89 13.24 -1.12
CA GLU A 97 -6.55 13.78 -1.38
C GLU A 97 -5.79 12.94 -2.41
N ALA A 98 -5.89 11.60 -2.35
CA ALA A 98 -5.31 10.72 -3.36
C ALA A 98 -5.93 10.96 -4.74
N ALA A 99 -7.26 11.13 -4.83
CA ALA A 99 -7.93 11.46 -6.10
C ALA A 99 -7.46 12.80 -6.68
N THR A 100 -7.31 13.83 -5.84
CA THR A 100 -6.81 15.14 -6.23
C THR A 100 -5.37 15.05 -6.71
N PHE A 101 -4.49 14.37 -5.96
CA PHE A 101 -3.09 14.13 -6.35
C PHE A 101 -3.02 13.45 -7.72
N LEU A 102 -3.77 12.36 -7.91
CA LEU A 102 -3.76 11.59 -9.15
C LEU A 102 -4.28 12.43 -10.34
N SER A 103 -5.33 13.21 -10.14
CA SER A 103 -5.87 14.09 -11.17
C SER A 103 -4.84 15.16 -11.56
N TRP A 104 -4.24 15.79 -10.55
CA TRP A 104 -3.22 16.82 -10.74
C TRP A 104 -2.00 16.28 -11.47
N ILE A 105 -1.45 15.13 -11.06
CA ILE A 105 -0.24 14.58 -11.68
C ILE A 105 -0.50 14.11 -13.11
N ILE A 106 -1.69 13.57 -13.39
CA ILE A 106 -2.11 13.19 -14.76
C ILE A 106 -2.06 14.42 -15.69
N GLU A 107 -2.63 15.54 -15.25
CA GLU A 107 -2.73 16.75 -16.07
C GLU A 107 -1.41 17.51 -16.15
N HIS A 108 -0.70 17.63 -15.01
CA HIS A 108 0.55 18.37 -14.89
C HIS A 108 1.67 17.72 -15.69
N GLU A 109 1.84 16.40 -15.54
CA GLU A 109 2.89 15.62 -16.20
C GLU A 109 2.45 15.04 -17.55
N LYS A 110 1.19 15.27 -17.94
CA LYS A 110 0.59 14.79 -19.20
C LYS A 110 0.77 13.28 -19.38
N LEU A 111 0.39 12.52 -18.34
CA LEU A 111 0.55 11.08 -18.34
C LEU A 111 -0.22 10.45 -19.53
N PRO A 112 0.28 9.33 -20.10
CA PRO A 112 -0.43 8.63 -21.15
C PRO A 112 -1.70 7.96 -20.58
N PRO A 113 -2.88 8.12 -21.22
CA PRO A 113 -4.10 7.45 -20.78
C PRO A 113 -3.97 5.94 -20.97
N LEU A 114 -4.86 5.19 -20.32
CA LEU A 114 -4.97 3.76 -20.58
C LEU A 114 -5.39 3.56 -22.04
N ALA A 115 -4.61 2.82 -22.82
CA ALA A 115 -4.95 2.55 -24.20
C ALA A 115 -6.33 1.86 -24.27
N PRO A 116 -7.23 2.28 -25.18
CA PRO A 116 -8.52 1.61 -25.34
C PRO A 116 -8.29 0.13 -25.62
N ALA A 117 -9.05 -0.74 -24.93
CA ALA A 117 -9.47 -1.96 -25.59
C ALA A 117 -10.24 -1.49 -26.83
N ASP A 118 -9.73 -1.78 -28.02
CA ASP A 118 -10.37 -1.66 -29.33
C ASP A 118 -11.82 -1.10 -29.36
N ALA A 119 -12.02 -0.11 -30.25
CA ALA A 119 -13.12 0.86 -30.34
C ALA A 119 -14.59 0.36 -30.36
N ASN A 120 -14.85 -0.93 -30.14
CA ASN A 120 -16.18 -1.51 -30.11
C ASN A 120 -16.69 -1.85 -28.70
N GLY A 121 -15.91 -1.64 -27.63
CA GLY A 121 -16.37 -1.78 -26.24
C GLY A 121 -16.93 -3.17 -25.86
N MET A 122 -16.85 -4.14 -26.77
CA MET A 122 -17.32 -5.52 -26.66
C MET A 122 -16.33 -6.51 -27.29
N GLY A 123 -15.10 -6.09 -27.56
CA GLY A 123 -14.03 -6.99 -27.98
C GLY A 123 -13.69 -7.93 -26.84
N LEU A 124 -13.96 -9.23 -27.03
CA LEU A 124 -13.20 -10.26 -26.32
C LEU A 124 -11.73 -9.91 -26.52
N ARG A 125 -11.07 -9.48 -25.43
CA ARG A 125 -9.63 -9.20 -25.44
C ARG A 125 -8.95 -10.41 -26.06
N GLU A 126 -8.08 -10.19 -27.04
CA GLU A 126 -7.08 -11.21 -27.33
C GLU A 126 -6.29 -11.40 -26.04
N GLU A 127 -6.42 -12.58 -25.44
CA GLU A 127 -5.48 -13.03 -24.42
C GLU A 127 -4.09 -12.82 -25.03
N ASN A 128 -3.22 -12.08 -24.33
CA ASN A 128 -1.82 -11.78 -24.68
C ASN A 128 -1.46 -10.43 -25.36
N VAL A 129 -2.35 -9.44 -25.45
CA VAL A 129 -1.92 -8.06 -25.81
C VAL A 129 -1.60 -7.24 -24.54
N PRO A 130 -0.36 -6.78 -24.32
CA PRO A 130 -0.01 -5.95 -23.18
C PRO A 130 -0.82 -4.65 -23.17
N GLN A 131 -1.46 -4.34 -22.04
CA GLN A 131 -2.03 -3.02 -21.83
C GLN A 131 -0.91 -1.99 -21.80
N THR A 132 -1.13 -0.85 -22.44
CA THR A 132 -0.17 0.25 -22.49
C THR A 132 -0.79 1.52 -21.93
N GLY A 133 0.04 2.41 -21.39
CA GLY A 133 -0.43 3.63 -20.75
C GLY A 133 -1.14 3.39 -19.42
N GLY A 134 -1.73 4.45 -18.88
CA GLY A 134 -2.52 4.42 -17.64
C GLY A 134 -1.69 4.49 -16.36
N VAL A 135 -2.41 4.50 -15.24
CA VAL A 135 -1.90 4.69 -13.89
C VAL A 135 -2.28 3.48 -13.04
N ALA A 136 -1.28 2.80 -12.50
CA ALA A 136 -1.43 1.88 -11.40
C ALA A 136 -1.17 2.61 -10.08
N ILE A 137 -1.97 2.32 -9.06
CA ILE A 137 -1.76 2.79 -7.70
C ILE A 137 -1.33 1.63 -6.82
N LEU A 138 -0.40 1.88 -5.91
CA LEU A 138 0.10 0.87 -4.99
C LEU A 138 0.09 1.41 -3.57
N GLY A 139 -0.52 0.67 -2.65
CA GLY A 139 -0.39 0.92 -1.22
C GLY A 139 0.42 -0.20 -0.58
N TRP A 140 1.57 0.14 0.01
CA TRP A 140 2.42 -0.80 0.74
C TRP A 140 2.16 -0.71 2.24
N SER A 141 2.07 -1.85 2.93
CA SER A 141 1.87 -1.88 4.39
C SER A 141 0.62 -1.07 4.82
N SER A 142 0.75 -0.07 5.70
CA SER A 142 -0.34 0.87 6.04
C SER A 142 -0.87 1.68 4.87
N GLY A 143 -0.03 1.95 3.87
CA GLY A 143 -0.36 2.71 2.69
C GLY A 143 -1.51 2.10 1.89
N ALA A 144 -1.79 0.80 2.07
CA ALA A 144 -2.94 0.11 1.50
C ALA A 144 -4.29 0.76 1.89
N ALA A 145 -4.36 1.46 3.02
CA ALA A 145 -5.55 2.21 3.41
C ALA A 145 -5.89 3.34 2.42
N ILE A 146 -4.90 3.90 1.71
CA ILE A 146 -5.10 5.03 0.79
C ILE A 146 -5.85 4.58 -0.48
N PRO A 147 -5.40 3.56 -1.23
CA PRO A 147 -6.18 3.02 -2.34
C PRO A 147 -7.57 2.52 -1.93
N PHE A 148 -7.71 1.87 -0.76
CA PHE A 148 -9.03 1.49 -0.26
C PHE A 148 -9.94 2.71 -0.10
N SER A 149 -9.44 3.79 0.50
CA SER A 149 -10.23 5.00 0.73
C SER A 149 -10.62 5.70 -0.56
N LEU A 150 -9.72 5.73 -1.54
CA LEU A 150 -10.01 6.26 -2.88
C LEU A 150 -11.15 5.49 -3.55
N ILE A 151 -11.07 4.16 -3.55
CA ILE A 151 -12.01 3.31 -4.29
C ILE A 151 -13.36 3.22 -3.57
N ALA A 152 -13.35 3.09 -2.24
CA ALA A 152 -14.55 2.99 -1.41
C ALA A 152 -15.44 4.23 -1.46
N ASN A 153 -14.84 5.39 -1.75
CA ASN A 153 -15.52 6.69 -1.78
C ASN A 153 -15.53 7.28 -3.19
N ALA A 154 -15.31 6.45 -4.21
CA ALA A 154 -15.24 6.90 -5.60
C ALA A 154 -16.55 7.54 -6.07
N ASP A 155 -17.69 7.19 -5.48
CA ASP A 155 -19.01 7.76 -5.77
C ASP A 155 -19.18 9.19 -5.28
N GLN A 156 -18.42 9.59 -4.27
CA GLN A 156 -18.41 10.94 -3.70
C GLN A 156 -17.51 11.92 -4.48
N LEU A 157 -16.69 11.43 -5.40
CA LEU A 157 -15.85 12.28 -6.24
C LEU A 157 -16.69 13.07 -7.26
N PRO A 158 -16.27 14.31 -7.61
CA PRO A 158 -16.86 15.05 -8.72
C PRO A 158 -16.87 14.23 -10.02
N VAL A 159 -17.93 14.37 -10.83
CA VAL A 159 -18.10 13.61 -12.09
C VAL A 159 -16.86 13.69 -12.97
N ASN A 160 -16.33 14.89 -13.20
CA ASN A 160 -15.15 15.10 -14.05
C ASN A 160 -13.91 14.37 -13.51
N THR A 161 -13.72 14.34 -12.18
CA THR A 161 -12.64 13.59 -11.54
C THR A 161 -12.81 12.09 -11.74
N ARG A 162 -14.03 11.57 -11.58
CA ARG A 162 -14.32 10.13 -11.83
C ARG A 162 -14.08 9.74 -13.28
N GLU A 163 -14.48 10.58 -14.23
CA GLU A 163 -14.28 10.35 -15.66
C GLU A 163 -12.81 10.46 -16.06
N LEU A 164 -12.07 11.42 -15.48
CA LEU A 164 -10.63 11.53 -15.67
C LEU A 164 -9.94 10.27 -15.16
N LEU A 165 -10.10 9.95 -13.87
CA LEU A 165 -9.46 8.77 -13.28
C LEU A 165 -9.91 7.47 -13.96
N GLY A 166 -11.15 7.38 -14.42
CA GLY A 166 -11.65 6.22 -15.17
C GLY A 166 -11.05 6.03 -16.56
N ARG A 167 -10.35 7.02 -17.11
CA ARG A 167 -9.57 6.86 -18.36
C ARG A 167 -8.12 6.44 -18.10
N TYR A 168 -7.67 6.46 -16.85
CA TYR A 168 -6.27 6.30 -16.50
C TYR A 168 -6.04 5.12 -15.55
N LEU A 169 -6.85 4.98 -14.50
CA LEU A 169 -6.67 3.93 -13.50
C LEU A 169 -6.84 2.54 -14.12
N ARG A 170 -5.80 1.73 -14.00
CA ARG A 170 -5.78 0.36 -14.57
C ARG A 170 -5.71 -0.72 -13.51
N THR A 171 -4.87 -0.51 -12.50
CA THR A 171 -4.56 -1.51 -11.48
C THR A 171 -4.37 -0.85 -10.12
N CYS A 172 -4.94 -1.47 -9.09
CA CYS A 172 -4.69 -1.16 -7.69
C CYS A 172 -3.96 -2.34 -7.06
N VAL A 173 -2.72 -2.10 -6.63
CA VAL A 173 -1.86 -3.09 -5.98
C VAL A 173 -1.85 -2.84 -4.47
N LEU A 174 -2.25 -3.85 -3.71
CA LEU A 174 -2.12 -3.90 -2.26
C LEU A 174 -0.87 -4.74 -1.98
N TRP A 175 0.23 -4.10 -1.61
CA TRP A 175 1.52 -4.79 -1.46
C TRP A 175 1.87 -4.99 0.01
N ASP A 176 1.89 -6.25 0.40
CA ASP A 176 2.14 -6.75 1.74
C ASP A 176 1.39 -5.91 2.79
N PRO A 177 0.06 -5.79 2.62
CA PRO A 177 -0.75 -4.82 3.33
C PRO A 177 -0.80 -5.16 4.82
N ALA A 178 -0.73 -4.12 5.63
CA ALA A 178 -0.86 -4.27 7.07
C ALA A 178 -2.31 -4.60 7.47
N SER A 179 -2.49 -5.35 8.54
CA SER A 179 -3.80 -5.87 8.97
C SER A 179 -4.83 -4.78 9.27
N TYR A 180 -4.39 -3.64 9.80
CA TYR A 180 -5.29 -2.53 10.10
C TYR A 180 -5.86 -1.86 8.85
N ALA A 181 -5.18 -1.88 7.71
CA ALA A 181 -5.72 -1.33 6.46
C ALA A 181 -6.99 -2.06 6.00
N ALA A 182 -7.16 -3.33 6.40
CA ALA A 182 -8.34 -4.16 6.16
C ALA A 182 -9.28 -4.27 7.37
N GLY A 183 -9.02 -3.51 8.45
CA GLY A 183 -9.83 -3.53 9.68
C GLY A 183 -9.76 -4.83 10.47
N CYS A 184 -8.63 -5.54 10.43
CA CYS A 184 -8.49 -6.81 11.15
C CYS A 184 -8.66 -6.67 12.66
N VAL A 185 -9.32 -7.65 13.27
CA VAL A 185 -9.23 -7.87 14.73
C VAL A 185 -7.91 -8.57 15.00
N PHE A 186 -7.12 -8.04 15.94
CA PHE A 186 -5.86 -8.66 16.32
C PHE A 186 -6.08 -9.88 17.21
N PRO A 187 -5.36 -10.98 16.95
CA PRO A 187 -5.14 -12.01 17.95
C PRO A 187 -4.46 -11.44 19.21
N PRO A 188 -4.50 -12.17 20.35
CA PRO A 188 -3.67 -11.89 21.51
C PRO A 188 -2.20 -11.69 21.12
N ILE A 189 -1.49 -10.82 21.84
CA ILE A 189 -0.12 -10.45 21.49
C ILE A 189 0.84 -11.64 21.56
N GLU A 190 0.52 -12.63 22.39
CA GLU A 190 1.25 -13.89 22.55
C GLU A 190 1.08 -14.83 21.35
N GLU A 191 -0.01 -14.70 20.59
CA GLU A 191 -0.28 -15.50 19.39
C GLU A 191 0.20 -14.78 18.11
N LEU A 192 0.19 -13.45 18.11
CA LEU A 192 0.67 -12.64 17.00
C LEU A 192 1.32 -11.36 17.53
N TYR A 193 2.64 -11.36 17.62
CA TYR A 193 3.41 -10.24 18.16
C TYR A 193 3.43 -9.03 17.21
N CYS A 194 3.36 -7.82 17.77
CA CYS A 194 3.61 -6.57 17.06
C CYS A 194 4.09 -5.51 18.06
N PRO A 195 5.31 -4.95 17.89
CA PRO A 195 5.87 -3.96 18.81
C PRO A 195 4.98 -2.73 19.04
N LEU A 196 4.22 -2.31 18.03
CA LEU A 196 3.30 -1.16 18.14
C LEU A 196 2.13 -1.38 19.11
N ARG A 197 1.86 -2.63 19.51
CA ARG A 197 0.79 -3.01 20.43
C ARG A 197 1.29 -3.52 21.77
N ASP A 198 2.61 -3.58 21.96
CA ASP A 198 3.21 -4.16 23.14
C ASP A 198 3.13 -3.18 24.32
N PRO A 199 2.30 -3.45 25.34
CA PRO A 199 2.16 -2.55 26.48
C PRO A 199 3.40 -2.53 27.38
N ALA A 200 4.35 -3.47 27.20
CA ALA A 200 5.60 -3.49 27.94
C ALA A 200 6.64 -2.51 27.39
N LEU A 201 6.44 -2.00 26.17
CA LEU A 201 7.37 -1.08 25.52
C LEU A 201 6.98 0.38 25.77
N THR A 202 7.97 1.19 26.09
CA THR A 202 7.84 2.66 26.09
C THR A 202 7.86 3.20 24.65
N PRO A 203 7.35 4.42 24.40
CA PRO A 203 7.42 5.04 23.07
C PRO A 203 8.83 5.09 22.46
N ASP A 204 9.87 5.27 23.29
CA ASP A 204 11.26 5.32 22.84
C ASP A 204 11.82 3.94 22.49
N GLU A 205 11.32 2.87 23.12
CA GLU A 205 11.71 1.48 22.84
C GLU A 205 11.01 0.92 21.60
N ILE A 206 9.76 1.32 21.35
CA ILE A 206 8.97 0.86 20.19
C ILE A 206 9.73 1.10 18.90
N ALA A 207 10.38 2.25 18.76
CA ALA A 207 11.02 2.69 17.54
C ALA A 207 12.11 1.73 17.01
N PRO A 208 13.22 1.47 17.74
CA PRO A 208 14.25 0.55 17.28
C PRO A 208 13.74 -0.90 17.16
N ILE A 209 12.85 -1.33 18.07
CA ILE A 209 12.30 -2.70 18.06
C ILE A 209 11.42 -2.91 16.83
N PHE A 210 10.53 -1.95 16.54
CA PHE A 210 9.66 -2.00 15.37
C PHE A 210 10.46 -2.00 14.07
N SER A 211 11.43 -1.09 13.92
CA SER A 211 12.27 -1.01 12.72
C SER A 211 13.00 -2.31 12.44
N LEU A 212 13.60 -2.94 13.45
CA LEU A 212 14.24 -4.24 13.31
C LEU A 212 13.21 -5.31 12.93
N TRP A 213 12.19 -5.51 13.78
CA TRP A 213 11.16 -6.53 13.63
C TRP A 213 10.47 -6.50 12.27
N VAL A 214 10.04 -5.31 11.82
CA VAL A 214 9.29 -5.17 10.57
C VAL A 214 10.16 -5.46 9.35
N SER A 215 11.48 -5.25 9.47
CA SER A 215 12.45 -5.45 8.39
C SER A 215 13.11 -6.83 8.39
N SER A 216 12.81 -7.67 9.37
CA SER A 216 13.36 -9.01 9.51
C SER A 216 12.71 -10.03 8.57
N TYR A 217 13.35 -11.19 8.45
CA TYR A 217 12.84 -12.36 7.76
C TYR A 217 12.30 -13.38 8.77
N PHE A 218 11.18 -14.02 8.44
CA PHE A 218 10.50 -15.01 9.28
C PHE A 218 10.40 -16.35 8.56
N ASP A 219 10.61 -17.46 9.29
CA ASP A 219 10.50 -18.83 8.76
C ASP A 219 9.15 -19.43 9.15
N HIS A 220 8.11 -19.07 8.41
CA HIS A 220 6.77 -19.61 8.64
C HIS A 220 6.62 -21.02 8.06
N ASP A 221 5.70 -21.80 8.63
CA ASP A 221 5.41 -23.14 8.15
C ASP A 221 4.90 -23.13 6.70
N LEU A 222 5.48 -23.97 5.85
CA LEU A 222 5.15 -24.04 4.43
C LEU A 222 3.70 -24.46 4.18
N THR A 223 3.14 -25.36 4.99
CA THR A 223 1.76 -25.83 4.82
C THR A 223 0.76 -24.72 5.17
N MET A 224 1.08 -23.90 6.18
CA MET A 224 0.33 -22.69 6.51
C MET A 224 0.37 -21.72 5.33
N LEU A 225 1.55 -21.41 4.80
CA LEU A 225 1.70 -20.47 3.68
C LEU A 225 0.97 -20.92 2.42
N ASP A 226 0.99 -22.22 2.10
CA ASP A 226 0.27 -22.78 0.96
C ASP A 226 -1.25 -22.80 1.17
N SER A 227 -1.71 -22.74 2.42
CA SER A 227 -3.14 -22.73 2.76
C SER A 227 -3.75 -21.33 2.90
N LEU A 228 -2.93 -20.26 2.98
CA LEU A 228 -3.36 -18.88 3.26
C LEU A 228 -4.57 -18.44 2.44
N GLU A 229 -4.54 -18.68 1.12
CA GLU A 229 -5.58 -18.24 0.19
C GLU A 229 -6.91 -19.03 0.33
N SER A 230 -6.83 -20.25 0.85
CA SER A 230 -7.97 -21.17 1.01
C SER A 230 -8.53 -21.21 2.43
N ALA A 231 -7.83 -20.60 3.39
CA ALA A 231 -8.17 -20.68 4.80
C ALA A 231 -9.47 -19.92 5.10
N THR A 232 -10.41 -20.60 5.76
CA THR A 232 -11.71 -20.02 6.15
C THR A 232 -11.65 -19.20 7.44
N SER A 233 -10.59 -19.35 8.23
CA SER A 233 -10.32 -18.58 9.45
C SER A 233 -8.81 -18.34 9.58
N PHE A 234 -8.41 -17.14 10.01
CA PHE A 234 -7.00 -16.88 10.32
C PHE A 234 -6.53 -17.71 11.51
N SER A 235 -7.42 -18.04 12.45
CA SER A 235 -7.06 -18.81 13.65
C SER A 235 -6.50 -20.20 13.32
N SER A 236 -6.86 -20.79 12.17
CA SER A 236 -6.29 -22.07 11.73
C SER A 236 -4.87 -21.96 11.19
N LEU A 237 -4.39 -20.74 10.93
CA LEU A 237 -3.06 -20.46 10.40
C LEU A 237 -2.06 -20.10 11.50
N LEU A 238 -2.51 -19.60 12.65
CA LEU A 238 -1.67 -19.06 13.72
C LEU A 238 -0.53 -20.00 14.14
N SER A 239 -0.80 -21.31 14.26
CA SER A 239 0.23 -22.27 14.68
C SER A 239 1.39 -22.43 13.70
N GLY A 240 1.22 -22.00 12.44
CA GLY A 240 2.27 -22.01 11.43
C GLY A 240 2.97 -20.67 11.24
N ILE A 241 2.56 -19.61 11.94
CA ILE A 241 3.16 -18.28 11.85
C ILE A 241 4.27 -18.17 12.89
N SER A 242 5.53 -18.12 12.45
CA SER A 242 6.64 -17.71 13.32
C SER A 242 6.40 -16.34 13.94
N THR A 243 6.54 -16.26 15.26
CA THR A 243 6.50 -15.03 16.07
C THR A 243 7.82 -14.28 16.05
N ASP A 244 8.92 -15.02 15.92
CA ASP A 244 10.28 -14.51 16.02
C ASP A 244 10.96 -14.49 14.64
N PRO A 245 11.81 -13.49 14.38
CA PRO A 245 12.71 -13.49 13.25
C PRO A 245 13.59 -14.75 13.21
N ILE A 246 14.06 -15.11 12.01
CA ILE A 246 15.08 -16.14 11.85
C ILE A 246 16.32 -15.75 12.67
N PRO A 247 16.77 -16.60 13.62
CA PRO A 247 18.00 -16.34 14.35
C PRO A 247 19.20 -16.52 13.43
N ASP A 248 20.16 -15.60 13.49
CA ASP A 248 21.38 -15.61 12.69
C ASP A 248 21.13 -15.86 11.18
N PRO A 249 20.33 -15.00 10.52
CA PRO A 249 19.92 -15.24 9.14
C PRO A 249 21.14 -15.20 8.19
N PRO A 250 21.09 -15.91 7.05
CA PRO A 250 22.14 -15.81 6.05
C PRO A 250 22.28 -14.36 5.54
N PRO A 251 23.44 -13.95 4.99
CA PRO A 251 23.69 -12.54 4.64
C PRO A 251 22.69 -11.89 3.67
N HIS A 252 21.99 -12.67 2.85
CA HIS A 252 20.96 -12.17 1.93
C HIS A 252 19.58 -12.00 2.58
N GLN A 253 19.45 -12.35 3.86
CA GLN A 253 18.27 -12.21 4.72
C GLN A 253 18.57 -11.37 5.96
N THR A 254 19.63 -10.55 5.91
CA THR A 254 19.86 -9.53 6.94
C THR A 254 18.66 -8.57 6.99
N PRO A 255 18.14 -8.23 8.19
CA PRO A 255 17.04 -7.28 8.32
C PRO A 255 17.34 -5.98 7.56
N THR A 256 16.39 -5.49 6.76
CA THR A 256 16.65 -4.38 5.82
C THR A 256 17.21 -3.15 6.52
N THR A 257 16.71 -2.81 7.71
CA THR A 257 17.17 -1.63 8.44
C THR A 257 18.60 -1.74 8.95
N GLU A 258 19.14 -2.96 9.13
CA GLU A 258 20.54 -3.19 9.47
C GLU A 258 21.48 -3.08 8.25
N THR A 259 20.93 -3.12 7.04
CA THR A 259 21.70 -2.91 5.80
C THR A 259 21.94 -1.42 5.50
N PHE A 260 21.23 -0.53 6.19
CA PHE A 260 21.34 0.91 5.98
C PHE A 260 22.66 1.44 6.53
N SER A 261 23.29 2.35 5.80
CA SER A 261 24.24 3.28 6.41
C SER A 261 23.51 4.19 7.42
N PRO A 262 24.24 4.83 8.36
CA PRO A 262 23.62 5.79 9.29
C PRO A 262 22.81 6.89 8.58
N ASP A 263 23.31 7.41 7.45
CA ASP A 263 22.61 8.44 6.67
C ASP A 263 21.37 7.87 5.95
N GLN A 264 21.44 6.62 5.48
CA GLN A 264 20.28 5.95 4.89
C GLN A 264 19.21 5.74 5.96
N PHE A 265 19.58 5.32 7.17
CA PHE A 265 18.61 5.15 8.25
C PHE A 265 17.88 6.47 8.54
N LEU A 266 18.61 7.56 8.73
CA LEU A 266 18.01 8.88 9.01
C LEU A 266 17.13 9.42 7.89
N THR A 267 17.43 9.06 6.63
CA THR A 267 16.64 9.52 5.48
C THR A 267 15.48 8.61 5.12
N ASN A 268 15.47 7.35 5.56
CA ASN A 268 14.43 6.37 5.24
C ASN A 268 13.37 6.21 6.33
N VAL A 269 13.69 6.63 7.56
CA VAL A 269 12.94 6.31 8.78
C VAL A 269 12.53 7.59 9.49
N ASP A 270 11.22 7.85 9.56
CA ASP A 270 10.62 8.95 10.34
C ASP A 270 9.80 8.41 11.50
N ILE A 271 10.51 7.91 12.52
CA ILE A 271 9.91 7.41 13.76
C ILE A 271 9.10 8.49 14.48
N PRO A 272 9.64 9.70 14.77
CA PRO A 272 8.90 10.69 15.55
C PRO A 272 7.62 11.13 14.85
N GLY A 273 7.67 11.36 13.53
CA GLY A 273 6.48 11.68 12.73
C GLY A 273 5.48 10.52 12.74
N ALA A 274 5.95 9.28 12.57
CA ALA A 274 5.08 8.11 12.62
C ALA A 274 4.37 7.96 13.97
N ILE A 275 5.09 8.07 15.09
CA ILE A 275 4.50 7.94 16.44
C ILE A 275 3.51 9.06 16.73
N ALA A 276 3.83 10.30 16.35
CA ALA A 276 2.98 11.44 16.65
C ALA A 276 1.65 11.42 15.88
N TYR A 277 1.68 10.93 14.63
CA TYR A 277 0.59 11.11 13.67
C TYR A 277 0.05 9.80 13.10
N HIS A 278 0.91 8.92 12.62
CA HIS A 278 0.49 7.73 11.89
C HIS A 278 0.07 6.61 12.83
N VAL A 279 0.72 6.41 13.97
CA VAL A 279 0.31 5.42 14.96
C VAL A 279 -1.11 5.68 15.48
N PRO A 280 -1.48 6.91 15.91
CA PRO A 280 -2.88 7.24 16.23
C PRO A 280 -3.84 6.94 15.06
N TYR A 281 -3.46 7.32 13.84
CA TYR A 281 -4.24 7.00 12.64
C TYR A 281 -4.44 5.48 12.51
N LEU A 282 -3.36 4.69 12.59
CA LEU A 282 -3.40 3.23 12.53
C LEU A 282 -4.31 2.60 13.59
N PHE A 283 -4.51 3.25 14.73
CA PHE A 283 -5.31 2.73 15.84
C PHE A 283 -6.71 3.35 15.94
N MET A 284 -7.14 4.11 14.93
CA MET A 284 -8.56 4.46 14.78
C MET A 284 -9.44 3.20 14.75
N ASN A 285 -10.73 3.39 15.00
CA ASN A 285 -11.69 2.29 15.11
C ASN A 285 -11.62 1.35 13.89
N ARG A 286 -11.43 0.05 14.15
CA ARG A 286 -11.24 -0.99 13.13
C ARG A 286 -12.44 -1.14 12.19
N GLU A 287 -13.66 -0.87 12.67
CA GLU A 287 -14.87 -0.92 11.86
C GLU A 287 -14.84 0.09 10.71
N VAL A 288 -14.15 1.23 10.90
CA VAL A 288 -13.96 2.25 9.86
C VAL A 288 -13.12 1.68 8.72
N TYR A 289 -11.98 1.08 9.04
CA TYR A 289 -11.11 0.45 8.04
C TYR A 289 -11.78 -0.76 7.38
N GLU A 290 -12.46 -1.61 8.14
CA GLU A 290 -13.18 -2.75 7.58
C GLU A 290 -14.27 -2.32 6.61
N ALA A 291 -15.10 -1.33 7.00
CA ALA A 291 -16.16 -0.82 6.14
C ALA A 291 -15.59 -0.25 4.83
N ASN A 292 -14.47 0.47 4.93
CA ASN A 292 -13.77 1.04 3.78
C ASN A 292 -13.20 -0.04 2.84
N ALA A 293 -12.43 -1.00 3.38
CA ALA A 293 -11.88 -2.10 2.58
C ALA A 293 -12.98 -2.96 1.94
N ARG A 294 -14.04 -3.27 2.69
CA ARG A 294 -15.20 -4.01 2.19
C ARG A 294 -15.89 -3.25 1.04
N SER A 295 -16.15 -1.96 1.20
CA SER A 295 -16.76 -1.11 0.16
C SER A 295 -15.89 -1.12 -1.11
N ALA A 296 -14.58 -0.91 -0.97
CA ALA A 296 -13.65 -0.89 -2.10
C ALA A 296 -13.66 -2.19 -2.92
N LEU A 297 -13.77 -3.35 -2.26
CA LEU A 297 -13.76 -4.66 -2.89
C LEU A 297 -15.13 -5.07 -3.48
N GLN A 298 -16.23 -4.60 -2.88
CA GLN A 298 -17.59 -4.90 -3.32
C GLN A 298 -18.04 -4.02 -4.49
N GLU A 299 -17.75 -2.71 -4.44
CA GLU A 299 -18.22 -1.75 -5.43
C GLU A 299 -17.57 -2.00 -6.80
N LYS A 300 -18.35 -2.06 -7.89
CA LYS A 300 -17.83 -2.29 -9.25
C LYS A 300 -18.39 -1.32 -10.30
N THR A 301 -19.40 -0.53 -9.95
CA THR A 301 -20.07 0.38 -10.88
C THR A 301 -19.16 1.51 -11.34
N ILE A 302 -18.32 2.02 -10.43
CA ILE A 302 -17.32 3.05 -10.75
C ILE A 302 -15.97 2.37 -11.03
N TRP A 303 -15.40 2.73 -12.18
CA TRP A 303 -14.18 2.13 -12.74
C TRP A 303 -14.27 0.60 -12.83
N PRO A 304 -15.22 0.04 -13.60
CA PRO A 304 -15.47 -1.41 -13.66
C PRO A 304 -14.31 -2.23 -14.21
N HIS A 305 -13.35 -1.57 -14.88
CA HIS A 305 -12.15 -2.18 -15.45
C HIS A 305 -10.93 -2.15 -14.50
N LEU A 306 -11.02 -1.47 -13.36
CA LEU A 306 -9.93 -1.37 -12.39
C LEU A 306 -9.65 -2.77 -11.80
N LYS A 307 -8.45 -3.29 -12.06
CA LYS A 307 -7.98 -4.57 -11.53
C LYS A 307 -7.51 -4.40 -10.09
N MET A 308 -7.95 -5.26 -9.18
CA MET A 308 -7.40 -5.35 -7.82
C MET A 308 -6.36 -6.46 -7.76
N VAL A 309 -5.19 -6.17 -7.22
CA VAL A 309 -4.08 -7.11 -7.05
C VAL A 309 -3.62 -7.09 -5.61
N LEU A 310 -3.49 -8.25 -4.98
CA LEU A 310 -2.82 -8.44 -3.70
C LEU A 310 -1.47 -9.11 -3.97
N VAL A 311 -0.38 -8.46 -3.58
CA VAL A 311 0.94 -9.07 -3.51
C VAL A 311 1.27 -9.26 -2.04
N TRP A 312 1.57 -10.47 -1.60
CA TRP A 312 1.96 -10.74 -0.22
C TRP A 312 3.31 -11.46 -0.16
N CYS A 313 4.09 -11.20 0.89
CA CYS A 313 5.46 -11.68 1.03
C CYS A 313 5.52 -12.79 2.09
N ASP A 314 6.13 -13.92 1.76
CA ASP A 314 5.99 -15.15 2.57
C ASP A 314 7.03 -15.32 3.69
N MET A 315 7.97 -14.38 3.81
CA MET A 315 8.90 -14.26 4.94
C MET A 315 8.73 -12.93 5.69
N SER A 316 7.59 -12.24 5.49
CA SER A 316 7.24 -11.00 6.19
C SER A 316 6.81 -11.23 7.63
N VAL A 317 6.53 -10.15 8.36
CA VAL A 317 5.90 -10.24 9.67
C VAL A 317 4.51 -10.87 9.59
N GLY A 318 4.12 -11.66 10.60
CA GLY A 318 2.79 -12.29 10.63
C GLY A 318 1.61 -11.30 10.56
N GLU A 319 1.84 -10.02 10.90
CA GLU A 319 0.85 -8.95 10.80
C GLU A 319 0.38 -8.71 9.34
N THR A 320 1.29 -8.79 8.37
CA THR A 320 0.92 -8.59 6.96
C THR A 320 0.28 -9.85 6.37
N LEU A 321 0.59 -11.03 6.90
CA LEU A 321 -0.14 -12.26 6.58
C LEU A 321 -1.61 -12.18 7.05
N LEU A 322 -1.87 -11.62 8.24
CA LEU A 322 -3.22 -11.35 8.72
C LEU A 322 -3.96 -10.38 7.79
N GLY A 323 -3.32 -9.27 7.40
CA GLY A 323 -3.89 -8.32 6.46
C GLY A 323 -4.20 -8.93 5.10
N SER A 324 -3.27 -9.71 4.55
CA SER A 324 -3.42 -10.43 3.29
C SER A 324 -4.57 -11.42 3.33
N TRP A 325 -4.63 -12.28 4.37
CA TRP A 325 -5.74 -13.21 4.58
C TRP A 325 -7.08 -12.49 4.65
N ARG A 326 -7.17 -11.39 5.40
CA ARG A 326 -8.42 -10.65 5.56
C ARG A 326 -8.90 -10.05 4.24
N ILE A 327 -8.00 -9.54 3.41
CA ILE A 327 -8.35 -8.99 2.10
C ILE A 327 -8.88 -10.09 1.19
N ILE A 328 -8.26 -11.28 1.22
CA ILE A 328 -8.73 -12.47 0.49
C ILE A 328 -10.14 -12.87 0.97
N ASP A 329 -10.36 -12.95 2.28
CA ASP A 329 -11.66 -13.25 2.89
C ASP A 329 -12.74 -12.23 2.49
N LEU A 330 -12.44 -10.94 2.55
CA LEU A 330 -13.35 -9.87 2.13
C LEU A 330 -13.67 -9.95 0.63
N ALA A 331 -12.68 -10.21 -0.23
CA ALA A 331 -12.88 -10.35 -1.66
C ALA A 331 -13.75 -11.59 -2.00
N ASN A 332 -13.51 -12.72 -1.32
CA ASN A 332 -14.34 -13.92 -1.47
C ASN A 332 -15.78 -13.68 -1.04
N LYS A 333 -16.00 -12.98 0.08
CA LYS A 333 -17.34 -12.58 0.57
C LYS A 333 -18.04 -11.58 -0.33
N ALA A 334 -17.30 -10.73 -1.05
CA ALA A 334 -17.87 -9.82 -2.05
C ALA A 334 -18.49 -10.56 -3.25
N GLY A 335 -18.09 -11.81 -3.51
CA GLY A 335 -18.63 -12.64 -4.58
C GLY A 335 -18.40 -12.01 -5.96
N LYS A 336 -19.43 -11.38 -6.54
CA LYS A 336 -19.36 -10.70 -7.86
C LYS A 336 -18.81 -9.26 -7.80
N GLY A 337 -18.01 -8.94 -6.78
CA GLY A 337 -17.34 -7.64 -6.62
C GLY A 337 -16.25 -7.39 -7.66
N ARG A 338 -15.23 -6.60 -7.31
CA ARG A 338 -14.11 -6.28 -8.23
C ARG A 338 -13.26 -7.49 -8.62
N GLY A 339 -13.34 -8.58 -7.85
CA GLY A 339 -12.39 -9.68 -7.93
C GLY A 339 -11.04 -9.29 -7.33
N LEU A 340 -10.17 -10.28 -7.12
CA LEU A 340 -8.83 -10.07 -6.57
C LEU A 340 -7.86 -11.04 -7.25
N VAL A 341 -6.79 -10.50 -7.85
CA VAL A 341 -5.66 -11.32 -8.32
C VAL A 341 -4.66 -11.41 -7.18
N ILE A 342 -4.30 -12.61 -6.77
CA ILE A 342 -3.41 -12.84 -5.63
C ILE A 342 -2.06 -13.32 -6.17
N HIS A 343 -0.97 -12.76 -5.62
CA HIS A 343 0.39 -13.15 -5.94
C HIS A 343 1.22 -13.28 -4.66
N ARG A 344 1.84 -14.44 -4.47
CA ARG A 344 2.79 -14.69 -3.38
C ARG A 344 4.22 -14.43 -3.85
N MET A 345 4.89 -13.46 -3.24
CA MET A 345 6.31 -13.21 -3.46
C MET A 345 7.14 -14.11 -2.53
N ARG A 346 7.69 -15.19 -3.10
CA ARG A 346 8.46 -16.20 -2.36
C ARG A 346 9.86 -15.71 -1.97
N GLY A 347 10.27 -15.99 -0.74
CA GLY A 347 11.57 -15.63 -0.18
C GLY A 347 11.73 -14.16 0.18
N ALA A 348 10.65 -13.38 0.14
CA ALA A 348 10.68 -11.94 0.39
C ALA A 348 10.15 -11.63 1.80
N ASN A 349 10.83 -10.70 2.49
CA ASN A 349 10.30 -10.05 3.69
C ASN A 349 9.40 -8.87 3.31
N HIS A 350 9.15 -7.96 4.26
CA HIS A 350 8.29 -6.79 4.05
C HIS A 350 8.90 -5.69 3.15
N PHE A 351 10.19 -5.81 2.75
CA PHE A 351 10.94 -4.79 2.03
C PHE A 351 11.52 -5.25 0.69
N PRO A 352 10.76 -5.95 -0.16
CA PRO A 352 11.27 -6.42 -1.46
C PRO A 352 11.63 -5.25 -2.38
N HIS A 353 10.99 -4.08 -2.23
CA HIS A 353 11.29 -2.86 -2.98
C HIS A 353 12.68 -2.29 -2.71
N TRP A 354 13.27 -2.61 -1.54
CA TRP A 354 14.64 -2.26 -1.21
C TRP A 354 15.61 -3.40 -1.48
N ASN A 355 15.33 -4.59 -0.91
CA ASN A 355 16.26 -5.73 -0.94
C ASN A 355 16.38 -6.35 -2.34
N GLU A 356 15.30 -6.30 -3.11
CA GLU A 356 15.16 -6.99 -4.40
C GLU A 356 14.56 -6.05 -5.46
N ALA A 357 15.00 -4.79 -5.48
CA ALA A 357 14.39 -3.71 -6.25
C ALA A 357 14.14 -4.04 -7.73
N LYS A 358 15.08 -4.73 -8.39
CA LYS A 358 14.90 -5.18 -9.78
C LYS A 358 13.75 -6.18 -9.92
N ARG A 359 13.78 -7.28 -9.15
CA ARG A 359 12.74 -8.31 -9.14
C ARG A 359 11.36 -7.72 -8.82
N SER A 360 11.34 -6.77 -7.89
CA SER A 360 10.16 -5.99 -7.51
C SER A 360 9.55 -5.23 -8.68
N VAL A 361 10.36 -4.50 -9.45
CA VAL A 361 9.88 -3.75 -10.62
C VAL A 361 9.44 -4.70 -11.75
N GLU A 362 10.18 -5.78 -12.01
CA GLU A 362 9.80 -6.79 -13.00
C GLU A 362 8.44 -7.42 -12.66
N LEU A 363 8.24 -7.83 -11.41
CA LEU A 363 6.96 -8.36 -10.94
C LEU A 363 5.83 -7.34 -11.11
N LEU A 364 6.05 -6.10 -10.70
CA LEU A 364 5.02 -5.07 -10.81
C LEU A 364 4.68 -4.79 -12.28
N ALA A 365 5.67 -4.75 -13.18
CA ALA A 365 5.46 -4.57 -14.61
C ALA A 365 4.57 -5.66 -15.23
N GLU A 366 4.73 -6.91 -14.79
CA GLU A 366 3.87 -8.03 -15.20
C GLU A 366 2.44 -7.93 -14.66
N LEU A 367 2.29 -7.43 -13.44
CA LEU A 367 1.00 -7.37 -12.74
C LEU A 367 0.14 -6.19 -13.16
N ILE A 368 0.75 -5.04 -13.48
CA ILE A 368 0.02 -3.80 -13.70
C ILE A 368 -0.58 -3.73 -15.07
#